data_AF-A0A257K6W3-F1
#
_entry.id   AF-A0A257K6W3-F1
#
_cell.length_a   1.000
_cell.length_b   1.000
_cell.length_c   1.000
_cell.angle_alpha   90.00
_cell.angle_beta   90.00
_cell.angle_gamma   90.00
#
_symmetry.space_group_name_H-M   'P 1'
#
loop_
_entity.id
_entity.type
_entity.pdbx_description
1 polymer ?
#
loop_
_entity_poly.entity_id
_entity_poly.type
_entity_poly.pdbx_seq_one_letter_code
_entity_poly.pdbx_strand_id
1 'polypeptide(L)'
;MTDQLIISKFKSINFTQRVISNIDIFGFFGHGINLEGGGEFSEYLLPHQFNVFENVRVFNMSEYNNSLQITGENGQLTFLNCEFDGNPFRNNEDVFTFKKGINILVKNVKQFNPAVISFINCTCQYADYGIVIEWAENITIDNCWFEQLGVAISVKSNKQDENNDNPSKSINVLNSRFANAAGFGSLNAPSNIKDGQCVNVSKSFVNVHNNFVSVSLPDSEFFNTESAFIIAYNNTIGAVSAQGNTFSVNKLGRTFGIMQIIDVDATDNSLDCSGHKLLFVNASKTPIMTIKSSINAGEYLTIRADQGKVTFQNTDNIFFITPNPDNSFSIDNGQLVTFVKIDNIISSTIYETYQLVSIMREVN
;
A
#
# COMPACT_ATOMS: atom_id res chain seq x y z
N MET A 1 -35.40 -6.57 -22.11
CA MET A 1 -35.75 -7.29 -20.88
C MET A 1 -34.44 -7.75 -20.29
N THR A 2 -33.89 -6.93 -19.40
CA THR A 2 -32.67 -7.24 -18.64
C THR A 2 -33.10 -8.09 -17.46
N ASP A 3 -32.55 -9.29 -17.34
CA ASP A 3 -32.77 -10.15 -16.19
C ASP A 3 -32.16 -9.47 -14.95
N GLN A 4 -33.01 -8.82 -14.15
CA GLN A 4 -32.63 -8.28 -12.85
C GLN A 4 -32.54 -9.43 -11.85
N LEU A 5 -31.33 -9.90 -11.62
CA LEU A 5 -31.06 -10.86 -10.55
C LEU A 5 -30.94 -10.11 -9.22
N ILE A 6 -32.05 -9.99 -8.48
CA ILE A 6 -32.02 -9.55 -7.07
C ILE A 6 -31.48 -10.71 -6.23
N ILE A 7 -30.15 -10.79 -6.08
CA ILE A 7 -29.53 -11.74 -5.16
C ILE A 7 -29.66 -11.17 -3.73
N SER A 8 -30.73 -11.54 -3.02
CA SER A 8 -30.83 -11.27 -1.58
C SER A 8 -30.51 -12.55 -0.80
N LYS A 9 -29.31 -12.59 -0.21
CA LYS A 9 -28.76 -13.63 0.69
C LYS A 9 -28.56 -15.04 0.10
N PHE A 10 -27.32 -15.36 -0.27
CA PHE A 10 -26.81 -16.74 -0.17
C PHE A 10 -26.15 -16.93 1.20
N LYS A 11 -26.63 -17.88 2.01
CA LYS A 11 -26.08 -18.14 3.36
C LYS A 11 -24.92 -19.16 3.39
N SER A 12 -24.44 -19.61 2.23
CA SER A 12 -23.13 -20.22 1.98
C SER A 12 -23.19 -20.93 0.63
N ILE A 13 -22.64 -20.30 -0.40
CA ILE A 13 -22.28 -21.01 -1.63
C ILE A 13 -20.77 -20.92 -1.71
N ASN A 14 -20.08 -22.06 -1.69
CA ASN A 14 -18.68 -22.09 -2.05
C ASN A 14 -18.57 -21.90 -3.56
N PHE A 15 -18.12 -20.71 -3.98
CA PHE A 15 -17.64 -20.48 -5.33
C PHE A 15 -16.19 -20.95 -5.41
N THR A 16 -15.95 -22.04 -6.15
CA THR A 16 -14.62 -22.46 -6.57
C THR A 16 -14.65 -22.66 -8.08
N GLN A 17 -13.66 -22.12 -8.81
CA GLN A 17 -13.54 -22.23 -10.27
C GLN A 17 -14.74 -21.65 -11.05
N ARG A 18 -15.17 -20.43 -10.70
CA ARG A 18 -16.31 -19.77 -11.35
C ARG A 18 -15.93 -18.47 -12.04
N VAL A 19 -16.60 -18.20 -13.16
CA VAL A 19 -16.69 -16.86 -13.76
C VAL A 19 -18.08 -16.33 -13.46
N ILE A 20 -18.14 -15.20 -12.78
CA ILE A 20 -19.36 -14.48 -12.41
C ILE A 20 -19.33 -13.16 -13.17
N SER A 21 -20.25 -12.95 -14.10
CA SER A 21 -20.12 -11.82 -15.02
C SER A 21 -21.42 -11.12 -15.39
N ASN A 22 -21.29 -9.84 -15.77
CA ASN A 22 -22.37 -8.98 -16.26
C ASN A 22 -23.53 -8.85 -15.26
N ILE A 23 -23.20 -8.49 -14.02
CA ILE A 23 -24.17 -8.34 -12.93
C ILE A 23 -24.16 -6.89 -12.47
N ASP A 24 -25.34 -6.28 -12.39
CA ASP A 24 -25.54 -5.02 -11.67
C ASP A 24 -26.30 -5.27 -10.37
N ILE A 25 -25.78 -4.74 -9.25
CA ILE A 25 -26.35 -4.92 -7.90
C ILE A 25 -26.75 -3.55 -7.33
N PHE A 26 -28.03 -3.43 -6.96
CA PHE A 26 -28.64 -2.23 -6.38
C PHE A 26 -29.56 -2.57 -5.19
N GLY A 27 -29.89 -1.59 -4.36
CA GLY A 27 -31.04 -1.65 -3.45
C GLY A 27 -30.96 -2.69 -2.33
N PHE A 28 -29.75 -3.06 -1.89
CA PHE A 28 -29.54 -4.11 -0.90
C PHE A 28 -29.45 -3.57 0.54
N PHE A 29 -29.88 -4.39 1.50
CA PHE A 29 -29.74 -4.14 2.94
C PHE A 29 -28.62 -5.04 3.48
N GLY A 30 -27.38 -4.54 3.49
CA GLY A 30 -26.18 -5.30 3.85
C GLY A 30 -25.02 -4.99 2.91
N HIS A 31 -24.07 -5.92 2.77
CA HIS A 31 -23.02 -5.80 1.74
C HIS A 31 -23.56 -6.22 0.37
N GLY A 32 -23.07 -5.60 -0.71
CA GLY A 32 -23.47 -5.96 -2.07
C GLY A 32 -22.96 -7.34 -2.46
N ILE A 33 -21.66 -7.55 -2.31
CA ILE A 33 -21.00 -8.87 -2.40
C ILE A 33 -20.26 -9.12 -1.09
N ASN A 34 -20.51 -10.28 -0.47
CA ASN A 34 -19.79 -10.72 0.74
C ASN A 34 -19.19 -12.11 0.50
N LEU A 35 -17.87 -12.18 0.45
CA LEU A 35 -17.09 -13.41 0.30
C LEU A 35 -16.45 -13.75 1.64
N GLU A 36 -17.03 -14.73 2.34
CA GLU A 36 -16.59 -15.16 3.65
C GLU A 36 -16.01 -16.58 3.55
N GLY A 37 -14.68 -16.66 3.46
CA GLY A 37 -13.95 -17.92 3.42
C GLY A 37 -13.36 -18.23 4.80
N GLY A 38 -13.33 -19.50 5.21
CA GLY A 38 -12.55 -20.01 6.35
C GLY A 38 -12.56 -19.23 7.67
N GLY A 39 -13.19 -19.77 8.71
CA GLY A 39 -13.07 -19.29 10.09
C GLY A 39 -12.86 -20.41 11.11
N GLU A 40 -12.25 -20.09 12.26
CA GLU A 40 -11.83 -21.05 13.31
C GLU A 40 -12.95 -22.00 13.81
N PHE A 41 -14.23 -21.65 13.60
CA PHE A 41 -15.38 -22.45 14.03
C PHE A 41 -16.34 -22.83 12.90
N SER A 42 -15.94 -22.62 11.63
CA SER A 42 -16.72 -23.07 10.49
C SER A 42 -16.07 -24.30 9.88
N GLU A 43 -16.47 -25.49 10.33
CA GLU A 43 -16.12 -26.74 9.64
C GLU A 43 -16.66 -26.79 8.19
N TYR A 44 -17.46 -25.79 7.78
CA TYR A 44 -18.18 -25.73 6.51
C TYR A 44 -17.84 -24.54 5.61
N LEU A 45 -17.16 -23.48 6.10
CA LEU A 45 -16.74 -22.38 5.22
C LEU A 45 -15.36 -22.70 4.66
N LEU A 46 -15.36 -23.35 3.50
CA LEU A 46 -14.16 -23.52 2.69
C LEU A 46 -13.75 -22.17 2.07
N PRO A 47 -12.47 -21.99 1.73
CA PRO A 47 -12.01 -20.78 1.08
C PRO A 47 -12.69 -20.60 -0.28
N HIS A 48 -13.05 -19.36 -0.64
CA HIS A 48 -13.41 -19.06 -2.02
C HIS A 48 -12.13 -18.91 -2.83
N GLN A 49 -11.97 -19.77 -3.84
CA GLN A 49 -10.74 -19.82 -4.64
C GLN A 49 -10.99 -19.95 -6.13
N PHE A 50 -10.07 -19.39 -6.93
CA PHE A 50 -10.08 -19.49 -8.39
C PHE A 50 -11.35 -18.91 -9.03
N ASN A 51 -11.81 -17.75 -8.54
CA ASN A 51 -12.99 -17.09 -9.09
C ASN A 51 -12.62 -15.81 -9.82
N VAL A 52 -13.33 -15.56 -10.93
CA VAL A 52 -13.25 -14.32 -11.69
C VAL A 52 -14.61 -13.63 -11.64
N PHE A 53 -14.63 -12.37 -11.21
CA PHE A 53 -15.77 -11.47 -11.29
C PHE A 53 -15.48 -10.51 -12.44
N GLU A 54 -16.31 -10.52 -13.49
CA GLU A 54 -16.07 -9.73 -14.71
C GLU A 54 -17.28 -8.85 -15.04
N ASN A 55 -17.07 -7.55 -15.25
CA ASN A 55 -18.16 -6.60 -15.52
C ASN A 55 -19.25 -6.64 -14.43
N VAL A 56 -18.85 -6.72 -13.16
CA VAL A 56 -19.77 -6.68 -12.02
C VAL A 56 -19.80 -5.28 -11.43
N ARG A 57 -20.99 -4.71 -11.29
CA ARG A 57 -21.19 -3.36 -10.78
C ARG A 57 -22.05 -3.39 -9.52
N VAL A 58 -21.61 -2.65 -8.50
CA VAL A 58 -22.28 -2.62 -7.20
C VAL A 58 -22.44 -1.17 -6.75
N PHE A 59 -23.69 -0.71 -6.68
CA PHE A 59 -24.04 0.64 -6.28
C PHE A 59 -24.60 0.64 -4.87
N ASN A 60 -23.88 1.28 -3.95
CA ASN A 60 -24.10 1.16 -2.53
C ASN A 60 -24.38 2.52 -1.88
N MET A 61 -25.63 2.73 -1.47
CA MET A 61 -26.04 3.96 -0.78
C MET A 61 -25.88 3.91 0.74
N SER A 62 -25.41 2.80 1.30
CA SER A 62 -25.32 2.61 2.75
C SER A 62 -23.99 3.14 3.31
N GLU A 63 -24.06 3.93 4.38
CA GLU A 63 -22.86 4.40 5.09
C GLU A 63 -22.13 3.28 5.86
N TYR A 64 -22.85 2.22 6.24
CA TYR A 64 -22.32 1.17 7.12
C TYR A 64 -21.96 -0.13 6.41
N ASN A 65 -22.31 -0.26 5.14
CA ASN A 65 -22.05 -1.46 4.37
C ASN A 65 -21.05 -1.22 3.24
N ASN A 66 -20.48 -2.32 2.78
CA ASN A 66 -19.48 -2.34 1.72
C ASN A 66 -20.10 -2.82 0.41
N SER A 67 -19.65 -2.27 -0.71
CA SER A 67 -20.03 -2.76 -2.04
C SER A 67 -19.45 -4.16 -2.24
N LEU A 68 -18.21 -4.36 -1.81
CA LEU A 68 -17.55 -5.65 -1.73
C LEU A 68 -16.89 -5.84 -0.36
N GLN A 69 -17.12 -7.00 0.24
CA GLN A 69 -16.42 -7.45 1.42
C GLN A 69 -15.81 -8.82 1.19
N ILE A 70 -14.52 -8.95 1.49
CA ILE A 70 -13.75 -10.20 1.43
C ILE A 70 -13.16 -10.43 2.81
N THR A 71 -13.53 -11.53 3.46
CA THR A 71 -13.12 -11.83 4.83
C THR A 71 -12.69 -13.28 5.03
N GLY A 72 -11.67 -13.46 5.86
CA GLY A 72 -11.12 -14.78 6.20
C GLY A 72 -10.30 -15.37 5.05
N GLU A 73 -10.17 -16.69 4.99
CA GLU A 73 -9.33 -17.38 4.01
C GLU A 73 -9.95 -17.35 2.61
N ASN A 74 -9.72 -16.29 1.86
CA ASN A 74 -10.05 -16.20 0.43
C ASN A 74 -8.77 -16.12 -0.38
N GLY A 75 -8.76 -16.69 -1.58
CA GLY A 75 -7.66 -16.40 -2.49
C GLY A 75 -7.88 -16.71 -3.94
N GLN A 76 -6.89 -16.37 -4.77
CA GLN A 76 -6.97 -16.53 -6.23
C GLN A 76 -8.27 -15.93 -6.80
N LEU A 77 -8.60 -14.71 -6.37
CA LEU A 77 -9.77 -13.97 -6.83
C LEU A 77 -9.33 -12.90 -7.82
N THR A 78 -10.06 -12.74 -8.92
CA THR A 78 -9.84 -11.65 -9.89
C THR A 78 -11.13 -10.87 -10.08
N PHE A 79 -11.06 -9.56 -9.96
CA PHE A 79 -12.12 -8.61 -10.31
C PHE A 79 -11.64 -7.85 -11.53
N LEU A 80 -12.31 -8.05 -12.67
CA LEU A 80 -11.95 -7.52 -13.97
C LEU A 80 -13.08 -6.61 -14.47
N ASN A 81 -12.76 -5.36 -14.80
CA ASN A 81 -13.74 -4.39 -15.33
C ASN A 81 -14.94 -4.16 -14.39
N CYS A 82 -14.74 -4.23 -13.07
CA CYS A 82 -15.80 -4.08 -12.08
C CYS A 82 -15.97 -2.62 -11.62
N GLU A 83 -17.13 -2.31 -11.06
CA GLU A 83 -17.42 -0.98 -10.50
C GLU A 83 -17.98 -1.10 -9.08
N PHE A 84 -17.38 -0.35 -8.15
CA PHE A 84 -17.80 -0.29 -6.75
C PHE A 84 -18.03 1.16 -6.36
N ASP A 85 -19.30 1.53 -6.28
CA ASP A 85 -19.75 2.91 -6.24
C ASP A 85 -20.51 3.21 -4.93
N GLY A 86 -20.20 4.34 -4.30
CA GLY A 86 -20.86 4.84 -3.07
C GLY A 86 -22.13 5.67 -3.29
N ASN A 87 -22.53 5.88 -4.55
CA ASN A 87 -23.65 6.66 -5.07
C ASN A 87 -23.78 8.07 -4.44
N PRO A 88 -23.19 9.10 -5.03
CA PRO A 88 -23.12 10.43 -4.45
C PRO A 88 -24.49 11.11 -4.51
N PHE A 89 -24.75 11.98 -3.54
CA PHE A 89 -25.88 12.91 -3.60
C PHE A 89 -25.36 14.32 -3.84
N ARG A 90 -25.83 14.96 -4.91
CA ARG A 90 -25.58 16.39 -5.20
C ARG A 90 -26.86 17.16 -4.91
N ASN A 91 -26.77 18.22 -4.11
CA ASN A 91 -27.88 19.13 -3.89
C ASN A 91 -27.92 20.24 -4.97
N ASN A 92 -28.92 21.12 -4.89
CA ASN A 92 -29.08 22.22 -5.85
C ASN A 92 -28.01 23.34 -5.72
N GLU A 93 -27.11 23.26 -4.75
CA GLU A 93 -26.08 24.27 -4.45
C GLU A 93 -24.66 23.77 -4.79
N ASP A 94 -24.53 22.73 -5.60
CA ASP A 94 -23.25 22.11 -5.97
C ASP A 94 -22.44 21.60 -4.78
N VAL A 95 -23.12 21.33 -3.66
CA VAL A 95 -22.54 20.65 -2.51
C VAL A 95 -22.66 19.15 -2.72
N PHE A 96 -21.52 18.48 -2.67
CA PHE A 96 -21.44 17.03 -2.79
C PHE A 96 -21.51 16.38 -1.41
N THR A 97 -22.39 15.39 -1.27
CA THR A 97 -22.41 14.50 -0.11
C THR A 97 -22.00 13.11 -0.57
N PHE A 98 -20.90 12.61 0.00
CA PHE A 98 -20.36 11.29 -0.31
C PHE A 98 -20.67 10.32 0.82
N LYS A 99 -20.80 9.05 0.46
CA LYS A 99 -20.95 7.95 1.41
C LYS A 99 -19.77 7.94 2.39
N LYS A 100 -20.04 7.92 3.70
CA LYS A 100 -19.00 7.87 4.76
C LYS A 100 -18.31 6.52 4.96
N GLY A 101 -18.77 5.48 4.27
CA GLY A 101 -18.28 4.11 4.38
C GLY A 101 -17.15 3.74 3.42
N ILE A 102 -16.93 2.43 3.32
CA ILE A 102 -15.90 1.80 2.48
C ILE A 102 -16.57 1.14 1.28
N ASN A 103 -16.01 1.27 0.07
CA ASN A 103 -16.51 0.53 -1.09
C ASN A 103 -16.04 -0.92 -1.05
N ILE A 104 -14.74 -1.16 -0.95
CA ILE A 104 -14.15 -2.49 -0.89
C ILE A 104 -13.40 -2.69 0.42
N LEU A 105 -13.79 -3.72 1.18
CA LEU A 105 -13.09 -4.13 2.39
C LEU A 105 -12.50 -5.53 2.20
N VAL A 106 -11.18 -5.64 2.35
CA VAL A 106 -10.45 -6.90 2.42
C VAL A 106 -9.83 -7.00 3.80
N LYS A 107 -10.25 -7.97 4.60
CA LYS A 107 -9.70 -8.13 5.96
C LYS A 107 -9.58 -9.59 6.38
N ASN A 108 -8.62 -9.88 7.24
CA ASN A 108 -8.55 -11.16 7.91
C ASN A 108 -9.76 -11.40 8.84
N VAL A 109 -9.99 -12.67 9.16
CA VAL A 109 -10.84 -13.10 10.28
C VAL A 109 -9.98 -13.96 11.19
N LYS A 110 -9.70 -13.45 12.39
CA LYS A 110 -8.76 -14.09 13.33
C LYS A 110 -7.43 -14.36 12.64
N GLN A 111 -6.94 -15.60 12.59
CA GLN A 111 -5.66 -15.97 11.98
C GLN A 111 -5.69 -16.18 10.46
N PHE A 112 -6.86 -16.08 9.83
CA PHE A 112 -7.03 -16.36 8.40
C PHE A 112 -7.08 -15.06 7.61
N ASN A 113 -6.11 -14.84 6.74
CA ASN A 113 -6.02 -13.66 5.89
C ASN A 113 -6.39 -13.94 4.43
N PRO A 114 -7.08 -13.02 3.74
CA PRO A 114 -7.21 -13.07 2.29
C PRO A 114 -5.85 -12.93 1.61
N ALA A 115 -5.63 -13.66 0.52
CA ALA A 115 -4.40 -13.58 -0.25
C ALA A 115 -4.60 -13.79 -1.75
N VAL A 116 -3.71 -13.25 -2.60
CA VAL A 116 -3.73 -13.48 -4.05
C VAL A 116 -5.04 -12.96 -4.68
N ILE A 117 -5.24 -11.65 -4.60
CA ILE A 117 -6.44 -10.96 -5.12
C ILE A 117 -6.00 -9.91 -6.15
N SER A 118 -6.66 -9.88 -7.30
CA SER A 118 -6.39 -8.90 -8.36
C SER A 118 -7.61 -8.05 -8.64
N PHE A 119 -7.44 -6.74 -8.62
CA PHE A 119 -8.39 -5.76 -9.16
C PHE A 119 -7.78 -5.16 -10.42
N ILE A 120 -8.40 -5.41 -11.57
CA ILE A 120 -7.88 -5.04 -12.89
C ILE A 120 -8.94 -4.22 -13.61
N ASN A 121 -8.58 -2.99 -13.99
CA ASN A 121 -9.49 -2.07 -14.67
C ASN A 121 -10.81 -1.83 -13.89
N CYS A 122 -10.73 -1.78 -12.57
CA CYS A 122 -11.88 -1.54 -11.71
C CYS A 122 -12.07 -0.05 -11.42
N THR A 123 -13.31 0.36 -11.20
CA THR A 123 -13.66 1.72 -10.74
C THR A 123 -14.09 1.69 -9.28
N CYS A 124 -13.55 2.59 -8.47
CA CYS A 124 -13.97 2.85 -7.09
C CYS A 124 -14.26 4.34 -6.92
N GLN A 125 -15.49 4.69 -6.55
CA GLN A 125 -15.86 6.11 -6.51
C GLN A 125 -16.89 6.49 -5.45
N TYR A 126 -16.95 7.79 -5.18
CA TYR A 126 -18.01 8.46 -4.42
C TYR A 126 -18.20 7.99 -2.97
N ALA A 127 -17.09 7.70 -2.29
CA ALA A 127 -17.08 7.23 -0.91
C ALA A 127 -15.89 7.79 -0.11
N ASP A 128 -15.99 7.70 1.20
CA ASP A 128 -14.93 8.08 2.12
C ASP A 128 -13.68 7.21 1.97
N TYR A 129 -13.87 5.93 1.63
CA TYR A 129 -12.79 4.99 1.32
C TYR A 129 -13.11 4.17 0.07
N GLY A 130 -12.17 4.12 -0.87
CA GLY A 130 -12.25 3.22 -2.04
C GLY A 130 -12.00 1.77 -1.62
N ILE A 131 -10.75 1.44 -1.31
CA ILE A 131 -10.32 0.10 -0.90
C ILE A 131 -9.63 0.17 0.46
N VAL A 132 -10.06 -0.68 1.40
CA VAL A 132 -9.38 -0.88 2.69
C VAL A 132 -8.89 -2.32 2.77
N ILE A 133 -7.60 -2.50 3.04
CA ILE A 133 -6.91 -3.77 3.18
C ILE A 133 -6.34 -3.87 4.60
N GLU A 134 -6.76 -4.88 5.36
CA GLU A 134 -6.35 -5.10 6.75
C GLU A 134 -5.81 -6.53 6.92
N TRP A 135 -4.50 -6.66 7.14
CA TRP A 135 -3.78 -7.94 7.16
C TRP A 135 -4.21 -8.86 6.00
N ALA A 136 -3.77 -8.51 4.80
CA ALA A 136 -3.92 -9.35 3.62
C ALA A 136 -2.61 -9.40 2.81
N GLU A 137 -2.50 -10.37 1.92
CA GLU A 137 -1.25 -10.62 1.20
C GLU A 137 -1.44 -10.73 -0.31
N ASN A 138 -0.42 -10.37 -1.09
CA ASN A 138 -0.40 -10.57 -2.54
C ASN A 138 -1.62 -9.96 -3.26
N ILE A 139 -1.93 -8.70 -2.98
CA ILE A 139 -3.03 -7.99 -3.64
C ILE A 139 -2.48 -7.06 -4.71
N THR A 140 -3.02 -7.16 -5.93
CA THR A 140 -2.65 -6.28 -7.04
C THR A 140 -3.85 -5.43 -7.45
N ILE A 141 -3.65 -4.12 -7.51
CA ILE A 141 -4.59 -3.12 -7.97
C ILE A 141 -3.95 -2.50 -9.21
N ASP A 142 -4.43 -2.85 -10.39
CA ASP A 142 -3.78 -2.50 -11.66
C ASP A 142 -4.76 -1.84 -12.64
N ASN A 143 -4.34 -0.72 -13.22
CA ASN A 143 -5.09 0.06 -14.18
C ASN A 143 -6.50 0.47 -13.69
N CYS A 144 -6.65 0.70 -12.38
CA CYS A 144 -7.93 1.06 -11.77
C CYS A 144 -8.19 2.57 -11.82
N TRP A 145 -9.47 2.95 -11.75
CA TRP A 145 -9.94 4.34 -11.66
C TRP A 145 -10.47 4.63 -10.25
N PHE A 146 -9.84 5.56 -9.56
CA PHE A 146 -10.26 6.03 -8.25
C PHE A 146 -10.77 7.46 -8.36
N GLU A 147 -12.03 7.70 -8.01
CA GLU A 147 -12.64 9.01 -8.23
C GLU A 147 -13.44 9.52 -7.04
N GLN A 148 -13.20 10.79 -6.66
CA GLN A 148 -13.99 11.50 -5.65
C GLN A 148 -14.07 10.72 -4.35
N LEU A 149 -12.88 10.44 -3.80
CA LEU A 149 -12.69 9.66 -2.59
C LEU A 149 -12.01 10.50 -1.52
N GLY A 150 -12.40 10.26 -0.26
CA GLY A 150 -11.66 10.78 0.88
C GLY A 150 -10.28 10.12 0.96
N VAL A 151 -10.25 8.79 0.93
CA VAL A 151 -9.02 7.98 0.86
C VAL A 151 -9.21 6.93 -0.23
N ALA A 152 -8.36 6.90 -1.25
CA ALA A 152 -8.57 5.94 -2.34
C ALA A 152 -8.23 4.51 -1.92
N ILE A 153 -7.05 4.31 -1.33
CA ILE A 153 -6.58 3.00 -0.87
C ILE A 153 -5.99 3.16 0.53
N SER A 154 -6.40 2.30 1.47
CA SER A 154 -5.81 2.20 2.80
C SER A 154 -5.31 0.80 3.05
N VAL A 155 -4.03 0.66 3.35
CA VAL A 155 -3.38 -0.62 3.66
C VAL A 155 -2.86 -0.57 5.09
N LYS A 156 -3.29 -1.49 5.94
CA LYS A 156 -2.87 -1.52 7.34
C LYS A 156 -2.58 -2.93 7.85
N SER A 157 -1.77 -3.00 8.90
CA SER A 157 -1.68 -4.19 9.72
C SER A 157 -3.01 -4.46 10.43
N ASN A 158 -3.21 -5.70 10.85
CA ASN A 158 -4.13 -5.99 11.94
C ASN A 158 -3.31 -6.23 13.21
N LYS A 159 -3.69 -5.54 14.30
CA LYS A 159 -3.06 -5.71 15.60
C LYS A 159 -3.56 -7.02 16.22
N GLN A 160 -2.69 -8.02 16.35
CA GLN A 160 -3.05 -9.27 17.00
C GLN A 160 -2.92 -9.16 18.53
N ASP A 161 -1.82 -8.55 19.00
CA ASP A 161 -1.58 -8.26 20.42
C ASP A 161 -0.66 -7.04 20.58
N GLU A 162 -0.15 -6.79 21.80
CA GLU A 162 0.73 -5.64 22.11
C GLU A 162 2.11 -5.74 21.47
N ASN A 163 2.54 -6.93 21.08
CA ASN A 163 3.87 -7.22 20.57
C ASN A 163 3.87 -7.72 19.11
N ASN A 164 2.72 -8.12 18.57
CA ASN A 164 2.58 -8.68 17.23
C ASN A 164 1.55 -7.88 16.41
N ASP A 165 2.06 -7.15 15.42
CA ASP A 165 1.28 -6.66 14.30
C ASP A 165 1.43 -7.63 13.13
N ASN A 166 0.31 -7.97 12.48
CA ASN A 166 0.33 -8.72 11.23
C ASN A 166 0.25 -7.75 10.06
N PRO A 167 1.39 -7.37 9.44
CA PRO A 167 1.41 -6.39 8.36
C PRO A 167 0.73 -6.96 7.11
N SER A 168 0.08 -6.09 6.33
CA SER A 168 -0.27 -6.46 4.96
C SER A 168 1.01 -6.49 4.11
N LYS A 169 1.17 -7.51 3.27
CA LYS A 169 2.41 -7.74 2.50
C LYS A 169 2.13 -7.90 1.01
N SER A 170 3.11 -7.52 0.19
CA SER A 170 3.03 -7.67 -1.27
C SER A 170 1.79 -7.00 -1.89
N ILE A 171 1.47 -5.79 -1.43
CA ILE A 171 0.37 -4.98 -1.96
C ILE A 171 0.93 -4.09 -3.08
N ASN A 172 0.36 -4.20 -4.27
CA ASN A 172 0.83 -3.47 -5.45
C ASN A 172 -0.29 -2.55 -5.98
N VAL A 173 0.01 -1.25 -6.08
CA VAL A 173 -0.85 -0.21 -6.65
C VAL A 173 -0.18 0.31 -7.91
N LEU A 174 -0.66 -0.16 -9.06
CA LEU A 174 0.02 -0.06 -10.35
C LEU A 174 -0.86 0.64 -11.37
N ASN A 175 -0.25 1.48 -12.20
CA ASN A 175 -0.83 2.05 -13.43
C ASN A 175 -2.23 2.67 -13.26
N SER A 176 -2.60 3.07 -12.04
CA SER A 176 -3.95 3.49 -11.71
C SER A 176 -4.08 5.01 -11.80
N ARG A 177 -5.31 5.47 -12.00
CA ARG A 177 -5.63 6.90 -12.00
C ARG A 177 -6.35 7.29 -10.72
N PHE A 178 -5.88 8.35 -10.10
CA PHE A 178 -6.52 9.01 -8.97
C PHE A 178 -7.06 10.38 -9.42
N ALA A 179 -8.38 10.55 -9.45
CA ALA A 179 -9.06 11.78 -9.85
C ALA A 179 -9.88 12.33 -8.67
N ASN A 180 -9.44 13.42 -8.06
CA ASN A 180 -10.06 13.94 -6.83
C ASN A 180 -10.12 12.88 -5.70
N ALA A 181 -9.14 11.98 -5.64
CA ALA A 181 -9.17 10.79 -4.79
C ALA A 181 -8.31 10.92 -3.51
N ALA A 182 -8.09 12.16 -3.09
CA ALA A 182 -7.48 12.53 -1.82
C ALA A 182 -8.28 13.69 -1.23
N GLY A 183 -9.13 13.38 -0.24
CA GLY A 183 -9.95 14.38 0.45
C GLY A 183 -11.02 14.98 -0.48
N PHE A 184 -11.51 14.20 -1.44
CA PHE A 184 -12.44 14.64 -2.49
C PHE A 184 -11.86 15.71 -3.43
N GLY A 185 -10.53 15.89 -3.43
CA GLY A 185 -9.82 16.76 -4.36
C GLY A 185 -10.18 18.23 -4.16
N SER A 186 -10.79 18.82 -5.18
CA SER A 186 -11.20 20.23 -5.20
C SER A 186 -12.72 20.40 -5.18
N LEU A 187 -13.46 19.37 -4.73
CA LEU A 187 -14.92 19.42 -4.71
C LEU A 187 -15.42 20.04 -3.41
N ASN A 188 -16.51 20.79 -3.51
CA ASN A 188 -17.20 21.36 -2.36
C ASN A 188 -17.92 20.25 -1.56
N ALA A 189 -17.20 19.65 -0.60
CA ALA A 189 -17.67 18.53 0.22
C ALA A 189 -17.53 18.83 1.73
N PRO A 190 -18.19 19.89 2.24
CA PRO A 190 -17.95 20.45 3.58
C PRO A 190 -18.29 19.47 4.72
N SER A 191 -19.22 18.54 4.49
CA SER A 191 -19.58 17.50 5.45
C SER A 191 -18.63 16.30 5.49
N ASN A 192 -17.65 16.25 4.58
CA ASN A 192 -16.72 15.13 4.41
C ASN A 192 -15.24 15.59 4.48
N ILE A 193 -14.95 16.83 4.91
CA ILE A 193 -13.58 17.36 4.94
C ILE A 193 -12.76 16.59 5.98
N LYS A 194 -11.89 15.73 5.48
CA LYS A 194 -10.75 15.13 6.19
C LYS A 194 -9.49 15.38 5.36
N ASP A 195 -8.34 15.43 6.02
CA ASP A 195 -7.07 15.29 5.34
C ASP A 195 -7.10 13.95 4.63
N GLY A 196 -6.99 13.97 3.31
CA GLY A 196 -7.20 12.80 2.49
C GLY A 196 -5.95 12.39 1.74
N GLN A 197 -5.92 11.15 1.31
CA GLN A 197 -4.76 10.59 0.64
C GLN A 197 -5.14 9.58 -0.43
N CYS A 198 -4.38 9.55 -1.53
CA CYS A 198 -4.60 8.51 -2.54
C CYS A 198 -4.22 7.14 -1.95
N VAL A 199 -3.07 7.04 -1.28
CA VAL A 199 -2.63 5.80 -0.64
C VAL A 199 -2.23 6.07 0.82
N ASN A 200 -2.92 5.41 1.75
CA ASN A 200 -2.56 5.39 3.16
C ASN A 200 -1.92 4.04 3.50
N VAL A 201 -0.79 4.06 4.20
CA VAL A 201 -0.06 2.86 4.60
C VAL A 201 0.26 2.92 6.08
N SER A 202 -0.05 1.85 6.82
CA SER A 202 0.32 1.72 8.21
C SER A 202 0.84 0.31 8.50
N LYS A 203 2.07 0.24 9.00
CA LYS A 203 2.76 -1.03 9.35
C LYS A 203 2.59 -2.11 8.28
N SER A 204 2.83 -1.79 7.01
CA SER A 204 2.56 -2.67 5.86
C SER A 204 3.54 -2.42 4.71
N PHE A 205 3.62 -3.39 3.79
CA PHE A 205 4.52 -3.37 2.63
C PHE A 205 3.74 -3.10 1.34
N VAL A 206 3.99 -1.94 0.73
CA VAL A 206 3.21 -1.45 -0.42
C VAL A 206 4.13 -0.91 -1.52
N ASN A 207 3.89 -1.32 -2.75
CA ASN A 207 4.48 -0.73 -3.95
C ASN A 207 3.45 0.18 -4.63
N VAL A 208 3.82 1.42 -4.92
CA VAL A 208 2.94 2.43 -5.57
C VAL A 208 3.64 2.95 -6.81
N HIS A 209 3.39 2.34 -7.97
CA HIS A 209 4.16 2.58 -9.19
C HIS A 209 3.31 3.02 -10.38
N ASN A 210 3.86 3.94 -11.18
CA ASN A 210 3.32 4.37 -12.47
C ASN A 210 1.88 4.91 -12.44
N ASN A 211 1.44 5.47 -11.32
CA ASN A 211 0.10 6.03 -11.19
C ASN A 211 0.04 7.48 -11.71
N PHE A 212 -1.15 7.93 -12.09
CA PHE A 212 -1.42 9.32 -12.46
C PHE A 212 -2.43 9.96 -11.49
N VAL A 213 -2.06 11.09 -10.89
CA VAL A 213 -2.93 11.82 -9.96
C VAL A 213 -3.38 13.13 -10.58
N SER A 214 -4.67 13.41 -10.50
CA SER A 214 -5.30 14.62 -11.01
C SER A 214 -6.37 15.14 -10.06
N VAL A 215 -6.65 16.43 -10.18
CA VAL A 215 -7.72 17.15 -9.47
C VAL A 215 -8.43 18.06 -10.47
N SER A 216 -9.73 18.28 -10.30
CA SER A 216 -10.52 19.06 -11.25
C SER A 216 -10.07 20.53 -11.32
N LEU A 217 -9.84 21.15 -10.15
CA LEU A 217 -9.44 22.56 -10.02
C LEU A 217 -8.34 22.68 -8.95
N PRO A 218 -7.05 22.60 -9.32
CA PRO A 218 -5.98 22.54 -8.34
C PRO A 218 -5.93 23.77 -7.42
N ASP A 219 -6.33 24.94 -7.91
CA ASP A 219 -6.28 26.21 -7.18
C ASP A 219 -7.63 26.64 -6.59
N SER A 220 -8.59 25.70 -6.51
CA SER A 220 -9.88 25.94 -5.85
C SER A 220 -9.72 26.15 -4.34
N GLU A 221 -10.57 26.97 -3.75
CA GLU A 221 -10.69 27.14 -2.29
C GLU A 221 -11.05 25.83 -1.55
N PHE A 222 -11.66 24.86 -2.24
CA PHE A 222 -12.03 23.57 -1.68
C PHE A 222 -10.88 22.55 -1.69
N PHE A 223 -9.75 22.88 -2.35
CA PHE A 223 -8.59 22.00 -2.34
C PHE A 223 -7.91 22.03 -0.98
N ASN A 224 -7.93 20.90 -0.25
CA ASN A 224 -7.20 20.76 1.00
C ASN A 224 -5.68 20.61 0.72
N THR A 225 -4.88 21.58 1.17
CA THR A 225 -3.42 21.54 1.02
C THR A 225 -2.74 20.47 1.87
N GLU A 226 -3.43 19.95 2.88
CA GLU A 226 -2.98 18.82 3.71
C GLU A 226 -3.22 17.46 3.04
N SER A 227 -3.97 17.41 1.94
CA SER A 227 -4.10 16.19 1.15
C SER A 227 -2.75 15.76 0.55
N ALA A 228 -2.53 14.45 0.52
CA ALA A 228 -1.28 13.87 0.05
C ALA A 228 -1.50 12.78 -1.00
N PHE A 229 -0.50 12.53 -1.83
CA PHE A 229 -0.49 11.33 -2.65
C PHE A 229 -0.35 10.09 -1.79
N ILE A 230 0.68 10.03 -0.94
CA ILE A 230 0.95 8.89 -0.08
C ILE A 230 1.21 9.36 1.35
N ILE A 231 0.57 8.72 2.32
CA ILE A 231 0.89 8.85 3.74
C ILE A 231 1.26 7.46 4.27
N ALA A 232 2.46 7.33 4.83
CA ALA A 232 2.94 6.13 5.49
C ALA A 232 3.27 6.39 6.97
N TYR A 233 2.27 6.87 7.72
CA TYR A 233 2.43 7.28 9.11
C TYR A 233 2.65 6.06 10.03
N ASN A 234 3.65 6.12 10.92
CA ASN A 234 4.02 5.04 11.84
C ASN A 234 4.23 3.67 11.16
N ASN A 235 4.83 3.67 9.96
CA ASN A 235 5.11 2.45 9.20
C ASN A 235 6.38 1.72 9.69
N THR A 236 6.53 1.55 11.00
CA THR A 236 7.79 1.12 11.66
C THR A 236 8.27 -0.28 11.30
N ILE A 237 7.40 -1.15 10.79
CA ILE A 237 7.72 -2.53 10.40
C ILE A 237 7.46 -2.80 8.92
N GLY A 238 7.01 -1.81 8.18
CA GLY A 238 6.59 -1.94 6.78
C GLY A 238 7.47 -1.11 5.86
N ALA A 239 7.28 -1.26 4.55
CA ALA A 239 8.01 -0.45 3.56
C ALA A 239 7.09 0.06 2.47
N VAL A 240 7.32 1.30 2.03
CA VAL A 240 6.66 1.87 0.85
C VAL A 240 7.70 2.11 -0.23
N SER A 241 7.52 1.48 -1.38
CA SER A 241 8.27 1.79 -2.60
C SER A 241 7.38 2.60 -3.53
N ALA A 242 7.83 3.80 -3.93
CA ALA A 242 7.10 4.65 -4.86
C ALA A 242 8.01 5.09 -6.01
N GLN A 243 7.56 4.90 -7.25
CA GLN A 243 8.35 5.18 -8.46
C GLN A 243 7.43 5.45 -9.66
N GLY A 244 7.86 6.30 -10.59
CA GLY A 244 7.20 6.49 -11.90
C GLY A 244 5.82 7.17 -11.83
N ASN A 245 5.39 7.61 -10.65
CA ASN A 245 4.12 8.31 -10.49
C ASN A 245 4.20 9.73 -11.09
N THR A 246 3.11 10.16 -11.71
CA THR A 246 3.01 11.46 -12.38
C THR A 246 1.79 12.22 -11.88
N PHE A 247 1.83 13.55 -12.00
CA PHE A 247 0.86 14.44 -11.38
C PHE A 247 0.42 15.50 -12.38
N SER A 248 -0.87 15.86 -12.40
CA SER A 248 -1.35 16.96 -13.23
C SER A 248 -0.78 18.31 -12.80
N VAL A 249 -0.43 18.45 -11.50
CA VAL A 249 0.35 19.57 -10.93
C VAL A 249 1.24 19.05 -9.80
N ASN A 250 2.42 19.66 -9.60
CA ASN A 250 3.45 19.17 -8.67
C ASN A 250 2.97 19.05 -7.21
N LYS A 251 2.08 19.94 -6.75
CA LYS A 251 1.59 19.93 -5.35
C LYS A 251 0.81 18.66 -4.98
N LEU A 252 0.28 17.94 -5.97
CA LEU A 252 -0.39 16.66 -5.74
C LEU A 252 0.59 15.55 -5.36
N GLY A 253 1.90 15.72 -5.64
CA GLY A 253 2.93 14.73 -5.32
C GLY A 253 3.43 14.75 -3.87
N ARG A 254 2.72 15.45 -2.96
CA ARG A 254 3.07 15.47 -1.53
C ARG A 254 3.04 14.05 -0.96
N THR A 255 4.13 13.64 -0.33
CA THR A 255 4.22 12.36 0.38
C THR A 255 4.68 12.56 1.81
N PHE A 256 4.17 11.76 2.75
CA PHE A 256 4.61 11.76 4.14
C PHE A 256 4.97 10.34 4.61
N GLY A 257 6.03 10.19 5.41
CA GLY A 257 6.39 8.92 6.04
C GLY A 257 6.98 7.86 5.11
N ILE A 258 7.17 8.15 3.81
CA ILE A 258 7.92 7.26 2.89
C ILE A 258 9.43 7.38 3.16
N MET A 259 9.90 8.60 3.43
CA MET A 259 11.27 8.85 3.85
C MET A 259 11.52 8.18 5.21
N GLN A 260 12.38 7.17 5.24
CA GLN A 260 12.79 6.53 6.48
C GLN A 260 14.10 7.11 6.95
N ILE A 261 14.07 7.72 8.13
CA ILE A 261 15.26 8.08 8.88
C ILE A 261 15.50 6.95 9.88
N ILE A 262 16.70 6.37 9.82
CA ILE A 262 17.09 5.21 10.64
C ILE A 262 18.35 5.59 11.43
N ASP A 263 18.37 5.19 12.70
CA ASP A 263 19.55 5.31 13.55
C ASP A 263 20.39 4.02 13.46
N VAL A 264 21.72 4.16 13.61
CA VAL A 264 22.60 3.01 13.75
C VAL A 264 22.42 2.43 15.15
N ASP A 265 22.21 1.12 15.25
CA ASP A 265 22.14 0.43 16.54
C ASP A 265 23.52 0.45 17.19
N ALA A 266 23.66 1.20 18.29
CA ALA A 266 24.92 1.36 18.99
C ALA A 266 25.37 0.10 19.75
N THR A 267 24.50 -0.90 19.92
CA THR A 267 24.82 -2.14 20.66
C THR A 267 25.61 -3.12 19.81
N ASP A 268 25.30 -3.22 18.51
CA ASP A 268 25.94 -4.17 17.58
C ASP A 268 26.49 -3.50 16.31
N ASN A 269 26.43 -2.16 16.24
CA ASN A 269 26.83 -1.36 15.08
C ASN A 269 26.10 -1.77 13.79
N SER A 270 24.85 -2.24 13.92
CA SER A 270 24.03 -2.63 12.78
C SER A 270 23.11 -1.51 12.30
N LEU A 271 22.78 -1.57 11.02
CA LEU A 271 21.76 -0.75 10.38
C LEU A 271 20.66 -1.67 9.86
N ASP A 272 19.51 -1.67 10.54
CA ASP A 272 18.32 -2.40 10.07
C ASP A 272 17.58 -1.55 9.03
N CYS A 273 17.73 -1.95 7.77
CA CYS A 273 17.11 -1.30 6.63
C CYS A 273 15.74 -1.89 6.30
N SER A 274 15.32 -2.97 6.98
CA SER A 274 14.08 -3.69 6.73
C SER A 274 13.88 -3.92 5.22
N GLY A 275 12.70 -3.61 4.66
CA GLY A 275 12.44 -3.75 3.21
C GLY A 275 12.73 -2.49 2.38
N HIS A 276 13.41 -1.49 2.92
CA HIS A 276 13.62 -0.20 2.25
C HIS A 276 14.78 -0.26 1.27
N LYS A 277 14.59 0.31 0.08
CA LYS A 277 15.63 0.44 -0.97
C LYS A 277 16.30 1.82 -1.00
N LEU A 278 15.68 2.80 -0.33
CA LEU A 278 16.23 4.14 -0.10
C LEU A 278 15.94 4.52 1.35
N LEU A 279 16.98 4.88 2.08
CA LEU A 279 16.88 5.30 3.47
C LEU A 279 17.89 6.40 3.81
N PHE A 280 17.59 7.11 4.88
CA PHE A 280 18.34 8.23 5.41
C PHE A 280 18.89 7.79 6.75
N VAL A 281 20.19 7.95 6.98
CA VAL A 281 20.84 7.50 8.22
C VAL A 281 21.33 8.71 8.97
N ASN A 282 20.86 8.87 10.21
CA ASN A 282 21.35 9.91 11.10
C ASN A 282 22.85 9.72 11.37
N ALA A 283 23.53 10.82 11.67
CA ALA A 283 24.93 10.80 12.06
C ALA A 283 25.20 9.80 13.19
N SER A 284 26.21 8.95 13.02
CA SER A 284 26.62 7.96 14.02
C SER A 284 28.05 8.20 14.48
N LYS A 285 28.30 7.96 15.78
CA LYS A 285 29.66 7.96 16.35
C LYS A 285 30.41 6.67 16.05
N THR A 286 29.69 5.57 15.82
CA THR A 286 30.27 4.26 15.52
C THR A 286 30.14 3.95 14.02
N PRO A 287 31.15 3.32 13.41
CA PRO A 287 31.03 2.81 12.05
C PRO A 287 29.94 1.75 11.97
N ILE A 288 29.16 1.75 10.88
CA ILE A 288 28.24 0.68 10.54
C ILE A 288 29.07 -0.53 10.12
N MET A 289 28.87 -1.65 10.81
CA MET A 289 29.57 -2.91 10.57
C MET A 289 28.68 -3.97 9.92
N THR A 290 27.37 -3.86 10.12
CA THR A 290 26.38 -4.80 9.59
C THR A 290 25.18 -4.04 9.00
N ILE A 291 24.74 -4.43 7.82
CA ILE A 291 23.47 -4.03 7.22
C ILE A 291 22.55 -5.25 7.26
N LYS A 292 21.34 -5.07 7.81
CA LYS A 292 20.27 -6.07 7.84
C LYS A 292 19.16 -5.60 6.91
N SER A 293 18.71 -6.41 5.96
CA SER A 293 17.61 -6.02 5.06
C SER A 293 16.87 -7.22 4.49
N SER A 294 15.57 -7.06 4.28
CA SER A 294 14.70 -8.02 3.61
C SER A 294 14.57 -7.78 2.10
N ILE A 295 15.35 -6.86 1.50
CA ILE A 295 15.45 -6.76 0.03
C ILE A 295 16.04 -8.04 -0.55
N ASN A 296 15.76 -8.32 -1.83
CA ASN A 296 16.24 -9.52 -2.51
C ASN A 296 17.69 -9.37 -3.01
N ALA A 297 18.38 -10.49 -3.22
CA ALA A 297 19.67 -10.50 -3.90
C ALA A 297 19.57 -9.86 -5.30
N GLY A 298 20.59 -9.09 -5.66
CA GLY A 298 20.64 -8.30 -6.89
C GLY A 298 19.93 -6.95 -6.79
N GLU A 299 19.16 -6.68 -5.73
CA GLU A 299 18.54 -5.37 -5.52
C GLU A 299 19.53 -4.37 -4.93
N TYR A 300 19.28 -3.09 -5.22
CA TYR A 300 20.10 -1.98 -4.75
C TYR A 300 19.52 -1.37 -3.47
N LEU A 301 20.41 -1.11 -2.51
CA LEU A 301 20.16 -0.36 -1.29
C LEU A 301 20.89 0.97 -1.39
N THR A 302 20.16 2.08 -1.43
CA THR A 302 20.73 3.43 -1.42
C THR A 302 20.57 4.03 -0.03
N ILE A 303 21.69 4.49 0.54
CA ILE A 303 21.75 5.11 1.85
C ILE A 303 22.25 6.55 1.68
N ARG A 304 21.50 7.51 2.22
CA ARG A 304 21.91 8.91 2.31
C ARG A 304 22.24 9.26 3.75
N ALA A 305 23.37 9.93 3.98
CA ALA A 305 23.65 10.46 5.32
C ALA A 305 22.77 11.69 5.59
N ASP A 306 22.14 11.72 6.76
CA ASP A 306 21.31 12.82 7.25
C ASP A 306 21.91 13.41 8.53
N GLN A 307 21.86 14.75 8.63
CA GLN A 307 22.27 15.54 9.78
C GLN A 307 23.73 15.36 10.25
N GLY A 308 24.57 14.67 9.47
CA GLY A 308 26.00 14.57 9.73
C GLY A 308 26.68 13.42 8.99
N LYS A 309 27.81 12.98 9.55
CA LYS A 309 28.69 11.99 8.93
C LYS A 309 28.27 10.57 9.30
N VAL A 310 28.25 9.68 8.30
CA VAL A 310 28.02 8.24 8.48
C VAL A 310 29.24 7.50 7.96
N THR A 311 29.73 6.51 8.72
CA THR A 311 30.93 5.73 8.36
C THR A 311 30.55 4.27 8.20
N PHE A 312 31.05 3.64 7.13
CA PHE A 312 30.91 2.22 6.87
C PHE A 312 32.27 1.55 7.02
N GLN A 313 32.30 0.42 7.70
CA GLN A 313 33.47 -0.44 7.87
C GLN A 313 33.39 -1.60 6.87
N ASN A 314 34.52 -1.97 6.26
CA ASN A 314 34.62 -3.19 5.46
C ASN A 314 34.51 -4.37 6.42
N THR A 315 33.61 -5.30 6.16
CA THR A 315 33.34 -6.47 7.01
C THR A 315 32.95 -7.67 6.15
N ASP A 316 32.71 -8.82 6.78
CA ASP A 316 32.15 -9.99 6.09
C ASP A 316 30.69 -9.77 5.62
N ASN A 317 30.03 -8.69 6.05
CA ASN A 317 28.71 -8.31 5.59
C ASN A 317 28.74 -7.12 4.61
N ILE A 318 29.69 -6.19 4.75
CA ILE A 318 29.79 -4.99 3.91
C ILE A 318 31.12 -5.00 3.16
N PHE A 319 31.10 -5.10 1.83
CA PHE A 319 32.31 -5.22 1.02
C PHE A 319 32.62 -3.95 0.25
N PHE A 320 33.84 -3.46 0.42
CA PHE A 320 34.46 -2.51 -0.51
C PHE A 320 35.41 -3.32 -1.39
N ILE A 321 35.56 -2.99 -2.68
CA ILE A 321 36.51 -3.68 -3.57
C ILE A 321 37.94 -3.29 -3.14
N THR A 322 38.44 -3.87 -2.04
CA THR A 322 39.72 -3.55 -1.42
C THR A 322 40.28 -4.79 -0.72
N PRO A 323 41.61 -5.02 -0.77
CA PRO A 323 42.26 -6.12 -0.06
C PRO A 323 42.40 -5.88 1.45
N ASN A 324 42.09 -4.67 1.95
CA ASN A 324 42.21 -4.35 3.38
C ASN A 324 40.88 -4.59 4.11
N PRO A 325 40.76 -5.63 4.97
CA PRO A 325 39.54 -5.90 5.72
C PRO A 325 39.21 -4.81 6.75
N ASP A 326 40.17 -3.98 7.17
CA ASP A 326 39.94 -2.90 8.13
C ASP A 326 39.68 -1.54 7.47
N ASN A 327 39.45 -1.52 6.15
CA ASN A 327 39.17 -0.27 5.46
C ASN A 327 37.83 0.32 5.90
N SER A 328 37.72 1.63 5.97
CA SER A 328 36.46 2.34 6.16
C SER A 328 36.33 3.48 5.17
N PHE A 329 35.10 3.85 4.86
CA PHE A 329 34.83 5.13 4.21
C PHE A 329 33.68 5.82 4.92
N SER A 330 33.62 7.14 4.76
CA SER A 330 32.50 7.92 5.26
C SER A 330 31.85 8.71 4.16
N ILE A 331 30.57 8.98 4.37
CA ILE A 331 29.78 9.93 3.60
C ILE A 331 29.36 11.06 4.55
N ASP A 332 29.49 12.29 4.08
CA ASP A 332 29.06 13.48 4.80
C ASP A 332 27.57 13.74 4.57
N ASN A 333 26.98 14.64 5.36
CA ASN A 333 25.56 15.00 5.26
C ASN A 333 25.16 15.30 3.81
N GLY A 334 24.11 14.67 3.32
CA GLY A 334 23.63 14.84 1.95
C GLY A 334 24.23 13.90 0.91
N GLN A 335 25.41 13.32 1.18
CA GLN A 335 26.05 12.36 0.28
C GLN A 335 25.34 10.99 0.31
N LEU A 336 25.46 10.24 -0.77
CA LEU A 336 24.81 8.94 -0.92
C LEU A 336 25.81 7.83 -1.20
N VAL A 337 25.46 6.63 -0.76
CA VAL A 337 26.10 5.39 -1.12
C VAL A 337 25.06 4.40 -1.63
N THR A 338 25.43 3.60 -2.61
CA THR A 338 24.60 2.49 -3.08
C THR A 338 25.36 1.18 -2.92
N PHE A 339 24.68 0.21 -2.33
CA PHE A 339 25.09 -1.19 -2.23
C PHE A 339 24.21 -2.06 -3.11
N VAL A 340 24.73 -3.18 -3.60
CA VAL A 340 23.92 -4.28 -4.13
C VAL A 340 23.95 -5.42 -3.12
N LYS A 341 22.79 -5.99 -2.81
CA LYS A 341 22.71 -7.19 -1.96
C LYS A 341 23.15 -8.41 -2.76
N ILE A 342 24.02 -9.23 -2.18
CA ILE A 342 24.48 -10.48 -2.76
C ILE A 342 24.20 -11.58 -1.72
N ASP A 343 23.50 -12.63 -2.14
CA ASP A 343 23.42 -13.83 -1.32
C ASP A 343 24.74 -14.58 -1.45
N ASN A 344 25.46 -14.69 -0.34
CA ASN A 344 26.72 -15.41 -0.29
C ASN A 344 26.85 -16.10 1.05
N ILE A 345 27.32 -17.36 1.02
CA ILE A 345 27.65 -18.10 2.24
C ILE A 345 29.11 -17.79 2.56
N ILE A 346 29.33 -16.71 3.29
CA ILE A 346 30.67 -16.32 3.74
C ILE A 346 31.03 -17.05 5.04
N SER A 347 30.04 -17.33 5.88
CA SER A 347 30.20 -18.11 7.10
C SER A 347 28.91 -18.89 7.43
N SER A 348 28.92 -19.69 8.50
CA SER A 348 27.73 -20.42 8.96
C SER A 348 26.58 -19.52 9.41
N THR A 349 26.83 -18.22 9.61
CA THR A 349 25.86 -17.25 10.14
C THR A 349 25.60 -16.06 9.22
N ILE A 350 26.39 -15.88 8.15
CA ILE A 350 26.23 -14.76 7.20
C ILE A 350 25.88 -15.34 5.83
N TYR A 351 24.62 -15.10 5.45
CA TYR A 351 24.04 -15.52 4.17
C TYR A 351 23.79 -14.35 3.22
N GLU A 352 23.94 -13.11 3.71
CA GLU A 352 23.69 -11.89 2.96
C GLU A 352 24.84 -10.90 3.12
N THR A 353 25.25 -10.30 2.00
CA THR A 353 26.32 -9.31 1.94
C THR A 353 25.93 -8.13 1.08
N TYR A 354 26.59 -7.00 1.30
CA TYR A 354 26.30 -5.72 0.66
C TYR A 354 27.57 -5.23 -0.01
N GLN A 355 27.62 -5.39 -1.33
CA GLN A 355 28.75 -4.93 -2.14
C GLN A 355 28.54 -3.46 -2.49
N LEU A 356 29.49 -2.62 -2.09
CA LEU A 356 29.52 -1.21 -2.50
C LEU A 356 29.63 -1.12 -4.03
N VAL A 357 28.73 -0.38 -4.67
CA VAL A 357 28.73 -0.16 -6.13
C VAL A 357 28.88 1.30 -6.54
N SER A 358 28.49 2.25 -5.69
CA SER A 358 28.57 3.68 -6.02
C SER A 358 28.65 4.53 -4.76
N ILE A 359 29.40 5.63 -4.84
CA ILE A 359 29.39 6.72 -3.86
C ILE A 359 29.16 8.02 -4.62
N MET A 360 28.13 8.77 -4.24
CA MET A 360 27.86 10.10 -4.75
C MET A 360 28.29 11.13 -3.72
N ARG A 361 29.25 11.97 -4.10
CA ARG A 361 29.77 13.06 -3.28
C ARG A 361 29.40 14.40 -3.90
N GLU A 362 29.42 15.45 -3.10
CA GLU A 362 29.32 16.81 -3.63
C GLU A 362 30.52 17.09 -4.55
N VAL A 363 30.25 17.77 -5.67
CA VAL A 363 31.29 18.26 -6.56
C VAL A 363 31.77 19.58 -5.96
N ASN A 364 33.01 19.58 -5.44
CA ASN A 364 33.67 20.78 -4.93
C ASN A 364 34.08 21.72 -6.04
#